data_AF-A0A3D9QUE5-F1
#
_entry.id   AF-A0A3D9QUE5-F1
#
_cell.length_a   1.000
_cell.length_b   1.000
_cell.length_c   1.000
_cell.angle_alpha   90.00
_cell.angle_beta   90.00
_cell.angle_gamma   90.00
#
_symmetry.space_group_name_H-M   'P 1'
#
loop_
_entity.id
_entity.type
_entity.pdbx_description
1 polymer ?
#
loop_
_entity_poly.entity_id
_entity_poly.type
_entity_poly.pdbx_seq_one_letter_code
_entity_poly.pdbx_strand_id
1 'polypeptide(L)'
;MSSLMHFLSSGKYIRLHTTEKYLEILKERIRHYQETLGHQRVEWPEQGVVGKFAHFRKYDYDEAGLKEFMDERGLLPVISTVKWKDLSVDEHKSLGENGSTIREVLLKFIPNAEVRMKKEEIECYKRKISDLVIDDLVWQWKETKAEYKSLSKKWEWIRYNSPAALSNPERYNKYGIVISIKPDPIIDAVHAFKCLGRNTFMKLCKVQDDLVVQYGLKGYYSLKETRKFRHLTGIQTRYYLMKLHEETRVREMLQNRMREYSIVSQFETN
;
A
#
# COMPACT_ATOMS: atom_id res chain seq x y z
N MET A 1 24.60 -10.71 -20.55
CA MET A 1 23.35 -11.28 -20.00
C MET A 1 22.51 -10.16 -19.40
N SER A 2 21.20 -10.10 -19.68
CA SER A 2 20.34 -9.05 -19.09
C SER A 2 20.20 -9.23 -17.57
N SER A 3 20.07 -8.13 -16.83
CA SER A 3 19.86 -8.12 -15.37
C SER A 3 18.67 -8.99 -14.95
N LEU A 4 17.59 -8.96 -15.74
CA LEU A 4 16.42 -9.82 -15.59
C LEU A 4 16.78 -11.30 -15.74
N MET A 5 17.51 -11.68 -16.79
CA MET A 5 17.86 -13.08 -17.04
C MET A 5 18.70 -13.66 -15.89
N HIS A 6 19.66 -12.90 -15.36
CA HIS A 6 20.43 -13.33 -14.20
C HIS A 6 19.58 -13.43 -12.93
N PHE A 7 18.61 -12.54 -12.74
CA PHE A 7 17.70 -12.59 -11.59
C PHE A 7 16.76 -13.81 -11.63
N LEU A 8 16.30 -14.18 -12.82
CA LEU A 8 15.47 -15.35 -13.04
C LEU A 8 16.28 -16.65 -12.97
N SER A 9 17.44 -16.72 -13.63
CA SER A 9 18.29 -17.92 -13.67
C SER A 9 18.86 -18.29 -12.31
N SER A 10 19.15 -17.30 -11.47
CA SER A 10 19.63 -17.53 -10.10
C SER A 10 18.52 -17.86 -9.10
N GLY A 11 17.26 -18.00 -9.53
CA GLY A 11 16.13 -18.34 -8.67
C GLY A 11 15.72 -17.23 -7.68
N LYS A 12 16.28 -16.01 -7.80
CA LYS A 12 16.03 -14.90 -6.88
C LYS A 12 14.59 -14.44 -6.89
N TYR A 13 13.91 -14.54 -8.03
CA TYR A 13 12.48 -14.24 -8.12
C TYR A 13 11.63 -15.21 -7.29
N ILE A 14 11.94 -16.51 -7.35
CA ILE A 14 11.25 -17.52 -6.53
C ILE A 14 11.51 -17.24 -5.06
N ARG A 15 12.78 -17.03 -4.71
CA ARG A 15 13.21 -16.71 -3.34
C ARG A 15 12.52 -15.46 -2.79
N LEU A 16 12.24 -14.45 -3.61
CA LEU A 16 11.47 -13.26 -3.21
C LEU A 16 10.05 -13.63 -2.76
N HIS A 17 9.33 -14.43 -3.54
CA HIS A 17 7.96 -14.87 -3.20
C HIS A 17 7.95 -15.85 -2.01
N THR A 18 8.94 -16.74 -1.95
CA THR A 18 9.11 -17.67 -0.82
C THR A 18 9.38 -16.93 0.48
N THR A 19 10.28 -15.95 0.47
CA THR A 19 10.59 -15.13 1.66
C THR A 19 9.39 -14.29 2.10
N GLU A 20 8.57 -13.79 1.17
CA GLU A 20 7.30 -13.13 1.50
C GLU A 20 6.36 -14.05 2.30
N LYS A 21 6.19 -15.30 1.83
CA LYS A 21 5.37 -16.29 2.51
C LYS A 21 5.93 -16.67 3.88
N TYR A 22 7.25 -16.84 3.99
CA TYR A 22 7.91 -17.10 5.27
C TYR A 22 7.70 -15.96 6.27
N LEU A 23 7.77 -14.71 5.82
CA LEU A 23 7.48 -13.55 6.67
C LEU A 23 6.05 -13.54 7.19
N GLU A 24 5.06 -13.89 6.36
CA GLU A 24 3.66 -14.01 6.79
C GLU A 24 3.50 -15.08 7.87
N ILE A 25 4.10 -16.26 7.66
CA ILE A 25 4.02 -17.39 8.59
C ILE A 25 4.68 -17.05 9.93
N LEU A 26 5.89 -16.49 9.91
CA LEU A 26 6.59 -16.05 11.12
C LEU A 26 5.79 -14.97 11.86
N LYS A 27 5.26 -13.98 11.12
CA LYS A 27 4.46 -12.89 11.70
C LYS A 27 3.22 -13.43 12.41
N GLU A 28 2.48 -14.35 11.78
CA GLU A 28 1.26 -14.92 12.36
C GLU A 28 1.54 -15.72 13.62
N ARG A 29 2.67 -16.42 13.65
CA ARG A 29 3.06 -17.19 14.84
C ARG A 29 3.50 -16.30 16.00
N ILE A 30 4.36 -15.31 15.73
CA ILE A 30 4.79 -14.33 16.74
C ILE A 30 3.56 -13.58 17.29
N ARG A 31 2.61 -13.25 16.40
CA ARG A 31 1.32 -12.68 16.78
C ARG A 31 0.57 -13.60 17.74
N HIS A 32 0.38 -14.87 17.41
CA HIS A 32 -0.35 -15.82 18.25
C HIS A 32 0.30 -15.96 19.64
N TYR A 33 1.63 -16.03 19.70
CA TYR A 33 2.34 -16.03 20.97
C TYR A 33 2.03 -14.77 21.81
N GLN A 34 2.04 -13.59 21.19
CA GLN A 34 1.72 -12.34 21.88
C GLN A 34 0.25 -12.26 22.29
N GLU A 35 -0.69 -12.81 21.50
CA GLU A 35 -2.10 -12.93 21.87
C GLU A 35 -2.27 -13.78 23.13
N THR A 36 -1.55 -14.91 23.24
CA THR A 36 -1.57 -15.77 24.44
C THR A 36 -1.06 -15.07 25.69
N LEU A 37 -0.08 -14.16 25.55
CA LEU A 37 0.41 -13.33 26.65
C LEU A 37 -0.56 -12.20 27.03
N GLY A 38 -1.54 -11.86 26.19
CA GLY A 38 -2.46 -10.74 26.41
C GLY A 38 -1.81 -9.36 26.36
N HIS A 39 -0.55 -9.25 25.90
CA HIS A 39 0.17 -7.99 25.86
C HIS A 39 -0.13 -7.21 24.57
N GLN A 40 -0.60 -5.97 24.71
CA GLN A 40 -0.86 -5.11 23.56
C GLN A 40 0.42 -4.76 22.79
N ARG A 41 1.57 -4.69 23.48
CA ARG A 41 2.88 -4.38 22.90
C ARG A 41 3.96 -5.21 23.59
N VAL A 42 4.82 -5.83 22.78
CA VAL A 42 6.00 -6.57 23.23
C VAL A 42 7.20 -6.04 22.47
N GLU A 43 8.25 -5.73 23.21
CA GLU A 43 9.55 -5.36 22.66
C GLU A 43 10.51 -6.54 22.82
N TRP A 44 11.26 -6.81 21.76
CA TRP A 44 12.37 -7.75 21.73
C TRP A 44 13.66 -6.94 21.53
N PRO A 45 14.27 -6.45 22.62
CA PRO A 45 15.35 -5.47 22.56
C PRO A 45 16.62 -6.03 21.92
N GLU A 46 16.98 -7.29 22.20
CA GLU A 46 18.16 -7.95 21.62
C GLU A 46 18.05 -8.05 20.08
N GLN A 47 16.84 -8.26 19.59
CA GLN A 47 16.53 -8.36 18.18
C GLN A 47 16.25 -6.97 17.57
N GLY A 48 15.95 -5.96 18.39
CA GLY A 48 15.55 -4.62 17.95
C GLY A 48 14.22 -4.65 17.19
N VAL A 49 13.29 -5.51 17.62
CA VAL A 49 11.99 -5.74 16.98
C VAL A 49 10.87 -5.42 17.96
N VAL A 50 9.74 -4.93 17.47
CA VAL A 50 8.55 -4.64 18.26
C VAL A 50 7.32 -5.24 17.60
N GLY A 51 6.54 -5.94 18.42
CA GLY A 51 5.22 -6.47 18.09
C GLY A 51 4.15 -5.63 18.79
N LYS A 52 3.16 -5.14 18.04
CA LYS A 52 2.06 -4.37 18.62
C LYS A 52 0.71 -4.63 17.98
N PHE A 53 -0.30 -4.69 18.83
CA PHE A 53 -1.70 -4.59 18.47
C PHE A 53 -2.11 -3.13 18.50
N ALA A 54 -2.52 -2.61 17.35
CA ALA A 54 -3.07 -1.28 17.24
C ALA A 54 -4.55 -1.38 16.88
N HIS A 55 -5.38 -0.65 17.63
CA HIS A 55 -6.81 -0.57 17.39
C HIS A 55 -7.09 0.59 16.44
N PHE A 56 -7.75 0.28 15.33
CA PHE A 56 -8.20 1.25 14.35
C PHE A 56 -9.71 1.35 14.42
N ARG A 57 -10.21 2.56 14.60
CA ARG A 57 -11.63 2.84 14.45
C ARG A 57 -11.99 2.68 12.96
N LYS A 58 -12.91 1.77 12.68
CA LYS A 58 -13.51 1.62 11.36
C LYS A 58 -14.66 2.62 11.27
N TYR A 59 -14.53 3.55 10.35
CA TYR A 59 -15.59 4.49 10.03
C TYR A 59 -16.27 4.01 8.75
N ASP A 60 -17.59 4.07 8.75
CA ASP A 60 -18.40 4.09 7.55
C ASP A 60 -18.73 5.53 7.21
N TYR A 61 -18.80 5.81 5.92
CA TYR A 61 -18.91 7.16 5.41
C TYR A 61 -20.20 7.27 4.60
N ASP A 62 -20.99 8.30 4.89
CA ASP A 62 -21.96 8.77 3.92
C ASP A 62 -21.21 9.48 2.78
N GLU A 63 -20.69 8.69 1.85
CA GLU A 63 -19.90 9.18 0.72
C GLU A 63 -20.73 10.12 -0.17
N ALA A 64 -22.04 9.91 -0.29
CA ALA A 64 -22.91 10.76 -1.09
C ALA A 64 -23.07 12.15 -0.46
N GLY A 65 -23.44 12.20 0.83
CA GLY A 65 -23.56 13.46 1.56
C GLY A 65 -22.25 14.24 1.65
N LEU A 66 -21.13 13.53 1.83
CA LEU A 66 -19.81 14.18 1.82
C LEU A 66 -19.45 14.77 0.46
N LYS A 67 -19.77 14.08 -0.65
CA LYS A 67 -19.51 14.60 -2.00
C LYS A 67 -20.35 15.84 -2.29
N GLU A 68 -21.63 15.82 -1.96
CA GLU A 68 -22.53 16.97 -2.10
C GLU A 68 -22.02 18.18 -1.31
N PHE A 69 -21.69 17.99 -0.03
CA PHE A 69 -21.15 19.04 0.83
C PHE A 69 -19.90 19.73 0.27
N MET A 70 -19.03 18.95 -0.37
CA MET A 70 -17.76 19.42 -0.94
C MET A 70 -17.96 20.09 -2.29
N ASP A 71 -18.94 19.65 -3.05
CA ASP A 71 -19.32 20.19 -4.35
C ASP A 71 -20.02 21.54 -4.22
N GLU A 72 -20.91 21.70 -3.22
CA GLU A 72 -21.50 23.00 -2.85
C GLU A 72 -20.44 24.07 -2.53
N ARG A 73 -19.28 23.65 -2.02
CA ARG A 73 -18.14 24.53 -1.70
C ARG A 73 -17.13 24.66 -2.85
N GLY A 74 -17.37 24.00 -3.98
CA GLY A 74 -16.46 23.99 -5.13
C GLY A 74 -15.13 23.28 -4.89
N LEU A 75 -15.01 22.49 -3.81
CA LEU A 75 -13.76 21.82 -3.41
C LEU A 75 -13.66 20.39 -3.93
N LEU A 76 -14.79 19.79 -4.36
CA LEU A 76 -14.86 18.42 -4.83
C LEU A 76 -13.76 18.04 -5.85
N PRO A 77 -13.48 18.82 -6.92
CA PRO A 77 -12.44 18.44 -7.89
C PRO A 77 -11.01 18.51 -7.32
N VAL A 78 -10.77 19.26 -6.25
CA VAL A 78 -9.44 19.47 -5.66
C VAL A 78 -9.10 18.42 -4.62
N ILE A 79 -10.11 17.90 -3.92
CA ILE A 79 -9.95 16.93 -2.82
C ILE A 79 -10.28 15.50 -3.23
N SER A 80 -10.63 15.27 -4.51
CA SER A 80 -11.03 13.96 -5.00
C SER A 80 -10.02 13.40 -5.98
N THR A 81 -10.05 12.08 -6.13
CA THR A 81 -9.33 11.37 -7.19
C THR A 81 -10.28 10.50 -7.98
N VAL A 82 -10.01 10.38 -9.27
CA VAL A 82 -10.75 9.49 -10.17
C VAL A 82 -9.82 8.36 -10.57
N LYS A 83 -10.31 7.12 -10.50
CA LYS A 83 -9.55 5.96 -10.97
C LYS A 83 -9.88 5.69 -12.42
N TRP A 84 -8.84 5.49 -13.25
CA TRP A 84 -8.99 5.14 -14.66
C TRP A 84 -9.89 3.93 -14.93
N LYS A 85 -9.83 2.94 -14.05
CA LYS A 85 -10.60 1.69 -14.14
C LYS A 85 -12.10 1.85 -13.96
N ASP A 86 -12.52 2.90 -13.28
CA ASP A 86 -13.93 3.11 -12.93
C ASP A 86 -14.66 3.90 -14.04
N LEU A 87 -13.92 4.37 -15.05
CA LEU A 87 -14.46 5.11 -16.20
C LEU A 87 -14.91 4.15 -17.31
N SER A 88 -16.02 4.51 -17.95
CA SER A 88 -16.54 3.87 -19.14
C SER A 88 -15.81 4.33 -20.42
N VAL A 89 -16.02 3.58 -21.50
CA VAL A 89 -15.34 3.80 -22.79
C VAL A 89 -15.62 5.21 -23.35
N ASP A 90 -16.80 5.77 -23.14
CA ASP A 90 -17.15 7.10 -23.64
C ASP A 90 -16.61 8.23 -22.74
N GLU A 91 -16.43 7.96 -21.45
CA GLU A 91 -15.78 8.88 -20.52
C GLU A 91 -14.26 8.92 -20.75
N HIS A 92 -13.66 7.79 -21.12
CA HIS A 92 -12.26 7.76 -21.60
C HIS A 92 -12.07 8.63 -22.85
N LYS A 93 -12.99 8.55 -23.82
CA LYS A 93 -12.95 9.41 -25.02
C LYS A 93 -13.09 10.89 -24.67
N SER A 94 -13.94 11.21 -23.68
CA SER A 94 -14.23 12.58 -23.27
C SER A 94 -13.06 13.24 -22.51
N LEU A 95 -12.24 12.46 -21.79
CA LEU A 95 -11.03 12.98 -21.13
C LEU A 95 -9.88 13.28 -22.10
N GLY A 96 -9.88 12.67 -23.29
CA GLY A 96 -8.80 12.79 -24.26
C GLY A 96 -7.42 12.36 -23.74
N GLU A 97 -6.39 12.51 -24.58
CA GLU A 97 -4.99 12.20 -24.21
C GLU A 97 -4.39 13.24 -23.24
N ASN A 98 -4.98 14.44 -23.17
CA ASN A 98 -4.44 15.58 -22.42
C ASN A 98 -4.72 15.53 -20.90
N GLY A 99 -5.72 14.75 -20.46
CA GLY A 99 -6.10 14.64 -19.04
C GLY A 99 -5.34 13.60 -18.23
N SER A 100 -4.42 12.88 -18.87
CA SER A 100 -3.84 11.64 -18.35
C SER A 100 -2.31 11.63 -18.48
N THR A 101 -1.60 11.54 -17.36
CA THR A 101 -0.15 11.27 -17.42
C THR A 101 0.07 9.77 -17.61
N ILE A 102 0.62 9.39 -18.77
CA ILE A 102 1.00 8.00 -19.06
C ILE A 102 2.12 7.62 -18.10
N ARG A 103 1.87 6.63 -17.25
CA ARG A 103 2.91 6.02 -16.42
C ARG A 103 3.74 5.05 -17.27
N GLU A 104 5.04 5.01 -17.01
CA GLU A 104 5.98 4.14 -17.72
C GLU A 104 5.53 2.67 -17.72
N VAL A 105 5.75 1.97 -18.83
CA VAL A 105 5.41 0.55 -18.99
C VAL A 105 6.19 -0.27 -17.97
N LEU A 106 5.48 -0.96 -17.08
CA LEU A 106 6.07 -1.79 -16.05
C LEU A 106 6.19 -3.23 -16.51
N LEU A 107 7.29 -3.87 -16.17
CA LEU A 107 7.46 -5.30 -16.39
C LEU A 107 6.60 -6.11 -15.39
N LYS A 108 5.91 -7.15 -15.85
CA LYS A 108 5.32 -8.21 -15.03
C LYS A 108 5.90 -9.55 -15.46
N PHE A 109 6.21 -10.39 -14.49
CA PHE A 109 6.69 -11.74 -14.74
C PHE A 109 5.72 -12.76 -14.11
N ILE A 110 5.36 -13.77 -14.89
CA ILE A 110 4.52 -14.88 -14.48
C ILE A 110 5.37 -16.15 -14.55
N PRO A 111 5.77 -16.74 -13.41
CA PRO A 111 6.59 -17.94 -13.41
C PRO A 111 5.82 -19.16 -13.92
N ASN A 112 6.53 -20.08 -14.57
CA ASN A 112 6.00 -21.39 -14.96
C ASN A 112 5.59 -22.21 -13.73
N ALA A 113 4.68 -23.16 -13.90
CA ALA A 113 4.15 -23.98 -12.80
C ALA A 113 5.26 -24.72 -12.02
N GLU A 114 6.29 -25.20 -12.71
CA GLU A 114 7.46 -25.88 -12.12
C GLU A 114 8.36 -24.96 -11.29
N VAL A 115 8.29 -23.65 -11.55
CA VAL A 115 9.10 -22.59 -10.95
C VAL A 115 8.35 -21.93 -9.77
N ARG A 116 7.10 -22.36 -9.51
CA ARG A 116 6.32 -21.89 -8.35
C ARG A 116 6.76 -22.61 -7.08
N MET A 117 6.67 -21.88 -5.98
CA MET A 117 6.86 -22.46 -4.65
C MET A 117 5.87 -23.61 -4.44
N LYS A 118 6.39 -24.76 -4.02
CA LYS A 118 5.59 -25.96 -3.79
C LYS A 118 4.90 -25.88 -2.44
N LYS A 119 3.67 -26.40 -2.34
CA LYS A 119 2.91 -26.39 -1.08
C LYS A 119 3.64 -27.17 0.02
N GLU A 120 4.34 -28.22 -0.37
CA GLU A 120 5.15 -29.06 0.51
C GLU A 120 6.31 -28.29 1.16
N GLU A 121 6.94 -27.34 0.46
CA GLU A 121 7.98 -26.49 1.04
C GLU A 121 7.43 -25.55 2.12
N ILE A 122 6.22 -25.02 1.92
CA ILE A 122 5.54 -24.19 2.91
C ILE A 122 5.26 -25.00 4.18
N GLU A 123 4.72 -26.21 4.03
CA GLU A 123 4.42 -27.08 5.17
C GLU A 123 5.68 -27.57 5.88
N CYS A 124 6.74 -27.89 5.14
CA CYS A 124 8.05 -28.20 5.71
C CYS A 124 8.59 -27.03 6.54
N TYR A 125 8.48 -25.79 6.03
CA TYR A 125 8.90 -24.60 6.76
C TYR A 125 8.08 -24.39 8.04
N LYS A 126 6.74 -24.55 7.98
CA LYS A 126 5.87 -24.47 9.17
C LYS A 126 6.26 -25.47 10.26
N ARG A 127 6.58 -26.72 9.87
CA ARG A 127 7.10 -27.74 10.80
C ARG A 127 8.48 -27.36 11.33
N LYS A 128 9.39 -26.88 10.49
CA LYS A 128 10.72 -26.45 10.95
C LYS A 128 10.62 -25.38 12.04
N ILE A 129 9.70 -24.43 11.88
CA ILE A 129 9.54 -23.39 12.88
C ILE A 129 8.73 -23.89 14.08
N SER A 130 7.94 -24.98 14.01
CA SER A 130 6.97 -25.49 15.03
C SER A 130 7.54 -25.57 16.44
N ASP A 131 8.85 -25.81 16.55
CA ASP A 131 9.49 -26.09 17.83
C ASP A 131 10.41 -24.96 18.29
N LEU A 132 10.49 -23.86 17.52
CA LEU A 132 11.32 -22.72 17.86
C LEU A 132 10.72 -21.88 18.98
N VAL A 133 11.59 -21.42 19.88
CA VAL A 133 11.27 -20.42 20.89
C VAL A 133 11.04 -19.04 20.27
N ILE A 134 10.37 -18.16 21.00
CA ILE A 134 9.95 -16.86 20.47
C ILE A 134 11.13 -16.01 19.99
N ASP A 135 12.24 -16.00 20.72
CA ASP A 135 13.41 -15.19 20.37
C ASP A 135 14.03 -15.62 19.03
N ASP A 136 14.07 -16.93 18.76
CA ASP A 136 14.52 -17.49 17.48
C ASP A 136 13.58 -17.14 16.34
N LEU A 137 12.26 -17.17 16.59
CA LEU A 137 11.26 -16.77 15.59
C LEU A 137 11.42 -15.30 15.20
N VAL A 138 11.64 -14.43 16.19
CA VAL A 138 11.85 -12.99 15.97
C VAL A 138 13.18 -12.74 15.25
N TRP A 139 14.23 -13.51 15.58
CA TRP A 139 15.50 -13.46 14.87
C TRP A 139 15.36 -13.85 13.40
N GLN A 140 14.73 -15.01 13.13
CA GLN A 140 14.47 -15.46 11.76
C GLN A 140 13.62 -14.47 10.97
N TRP A 141 12.63 -13.84 11.61
CA TRP A 141 11.82 -12.81 10.97
C TRP A 141 12.67 -11.60 10.57
N LYS A 142 13.58 -11.15 11.44
CA LYS A 142 14.47 -10.01 11.17
C LYS A 142 15.39 -10.30 9.99
N GLU A 143 16.00 -11.48 9.94
CA GLU A 143 16.88 -11.90 8.85
C GLU A 143 16.12 -12.05 7.53
N THR A 144 15.00 -12.77 7.55
CA THR A 144 14.15 -12.97 6.38
C THR A 144 13.63 -11.63 5.84
N LYS A 145 13.31 -10.67 6.72
CA LYS A 145 12.85 -9.32 6.32
C LYS A 145 13.97 -8.53 5.65
N ALA A 146 15.21 -8.64 6.13
CA ALA A 146 16.36 -8.00 5.51
C ALA A 146 16.62 -8.57 4.10
N GLU A 147 16.52 -9.88 3.95
CA GLU A 147 16.66 -10.56 2.68
C GLU A 147 15.57 -10.15 1.68
N TYR A 148 14.30 -10.22 2.10
CA TYR A 148 13.15 -9.80 1.29
C TYR A 148 13.31 -8.35 0.82
N LYS A 149 13.72 -7.43 1.72
CA LYS A 149 13.95 -6.02 1.35
C LYS A 149 15.02 -5.87 0.27
N SER A 150 16.10 -6.64 0.34
CA SER A 150 17.18 -6.64 -0.65
C SER A 150 16.70 -7.18 -2.01
N LEU A 151 15.97 -8.30 -2.01
CA LEU A 151 15.42 -8.91 -3.22
C LEU A 151 14.34 -8.03 -3.86
N SER A 152 13.45 -7.46 -3.05
CA SER A 152 12.36 -6.59 -3.50
C SER A 152 12.90 -5.32 -4.17
N LYS A 153 13.88 -4.66 -3.54
CA LYS A 153 14.54 -3.48 -4.14
C LYS A 153 15.21 -3.79 -5.49
N LYS A 154 15.86 -4.96 -5.60
CA LYS A 154 16.47 -5.42 -6.87
C LYS A 154 15.40 -5.70 -7.92
N TRP A 155 14.29 -6.33 -7.54
CA TRP A 155 13.19 -6.61 -8.44
C TRP A 155 12.51 -5.33 -8.94
N GLU A 156 12.23 -4.37 -8.05
CA GLU A 156 11.72 -3.05 -8.41
C GLU A 156 12.65 -2.36 -9.41
N TRP A 157 13.96 -2.35 -9.14
CA TRP A 157 14.93 -1.76 -10.07
C TRP A 157 14.89 -2.42 -11.46
N ILE A 158 14.83 -3.76 -11.53
CA ILE A 158 14.70 -4.49 -12.80
C ILE A 158 13.40 -4.12 -13.51
N ARG A 159 12.31 -3.98 -12.76
CA ARG A 159 10.97 -3.67 -13.28
C ARG A 159 10.92 -2.35 -14.03
N TYR A 160 11.62 -1.33 -13.53
CA TYR A 160 11.71 0.00 -14.15
C TYR A 160 12.78 0.07 -15.24
N ASN A 161 13.94 -0.58 -15.04
CA ASN A 161 15.11 -0.37 -15.90
C ASN A 161 15.28 -1.44 -17.00
N SER A 162 14.36 -2.40 -17.13
CA SER A 162 14.46 -3.47 -18.14
C SER A 162 13.33 -3.49 -19.19
N PRO A 163 12.91 -2.35 -19.78
CA PRO A 163 11.90 -2.36 -20.85
C PRO A 163 12.39 -3.11 -22.09
N ALA A 164 13.71 -3.15 -22.34
CA ALA A 164 14.32 -3.94 -23.42
C ALA A 164 14.08 -5.46 -23.30
N ALA A 165 13.73 -5.97 -22.12
CA ALA A 165 13.34 -7.37 -21.96
C ALA A 165 12.00 -7.68 -22.64
N LEU A 166 11.16 -6.68 -22.89
CA LEU A 166 9.89 -6.81 -23.61
C LEU A 166 10.08 -6.97 -25.11
N SER A 167 11.22 -6.54 -25.67
CA SER A 167 11.52 -6.66 -27.10
C SER A 167 11.82 -8.10 -27.53
N ASN A 168 12.19 -8.98 -26.59
CA ASN A 168 12.42 -10.40 -26.89
C ASN A 168 11.96 -11.29 -25.71
N PRO A 169 10.64 -11.48 -25.56
CA PRO A 169 10.06 -12.23 -24.44
C PRO A 169 10.38 -13.73 -24.49
N GLU A 170 10.59 -14.28 -25.69
CA GLU A 170 10.85 -15.71 -25.91
C GLU A 170 12.11 -16.20 -25.19
N ARG A 171 13.11 -15.32 -25.01
CA ARG A 171 14.34 -15.61 -24.25
C ARG A 171 14.08 -16.00 -22.80
N TYR A 172 12.91 -15.69 -22.26
CA TYR A 172 12.55 -15.94 -20.86
C TYR A 172 11.57 -17.10 -20.67
N ASN A 173 11.03 -17.69 -21.75
CA ASN A 173 10.01 -18.75 -21.71
C ASN A 173 10.40 -19.96 -20.86
N LYS A 174 11.71 -20.25 -20.75
CA LYS A 174 12.24 -21.31 -19.87
C LYS A 174 11.87 -21.10 -18.39
N TYR A 175 11.78 -19.85 -17.96
CA TYR A 175 11.50 -19.49 -16.57
C TYR A 175 10.02 -19.08 -16.37
N GLY A 176 9.41 -18.47 -17.38
CA GLY A 176 8.06 -17.94 -17.31
C GLY A 176 7.74 -16.95 -18.42
N ILE A 177 6.59 -16.31 -18.31
CA ILE A 177 6.09 -15.32 -19.27
C ILE A 177 6.40 -13.91 -18.74
N VAL A 178 7.06 -13.10 -19.57
CA VAL A 178 7.28 -11.67 -19.31
C VAL A 178 6.22 -10.86 -20.08
N ILE A 179 5.50 -9.99 -19.38
CA ILE A 179 4.41 -9.19 -19.92
C ILE A 179 4.65 -7.72 -19.58
N SER A 180 4.30 -6.81 -20.49
CA SER A 180 4.20 -5.38 -20.20
C SER A 180 2.85 -5.07 -19.54
N ILE A 181 2.89 -4.45 -18.36
CA ILE A 181 1.74 -3.80 -17.76
C ILE A 181 1.86 -2.32 -18.05
N LYS A 182 0.87 -1.76 -18.74
CA LYS A 182 0.63 -0.32 -18.72
C LYS A 182 -0.09 0.00 -17.41
N PRO A 183 0.57 0.62 -16.42
CA PRO A 183 -0.15 1.12 -15.25
C PRO A 183 -1.25 2.10 -15.67
N ASP A 184 -2.35 2.09 -14.91
CA ASP A 184 -3.44 3.03 -15.09
C ASP A 184 -2.88 4.47 -15.06
N PRO A 185 -3.26 5.33 -16.02
CA PRO A 185 -2.80 6.71 -16.04
C PRO A 185 -3.30 7.46 -14.80
N ILE A 186 -2.53 8.47 -14.40
CA ILE A 186 -2.96 9.41 -13.36
C ILE A 186 -3.87 10.43 -14.03
N ILE A 187 -5.11 10.50 -13.54
CA ILE A 187 -6.10 11.45 -14.02
C ILE A 187 -6.01 12.72 -13.19
N ASP A 188 -5.93 13.87 -13.86
CA ASP A 188 -6.18 15.15 -13.20
C ASP A 188 -7.67 15.27 -12.88
N ALA A 189 -8.00 15.27 -11.58
CA ALA A 189 -9.36 15.35 -11.09
C ALA A 189 -10.06 16.68 -11.48
N VAL A 190 -9.30 17.77 -11.62
CA VAL A 190 -9.84 19.07 -12.04
C VAL A 190 -10.20 19.03 -13.53
N HIS A 191 -9.34 18.44 -14.35
CA HIS A 191 -9.61 18.24 -15.77
C HIS A 191 -10.80 17.29 -15.98
N ALA A 192 -10.84 16.17 -15.25
CA ALA A 192 -11.93 15.22 -15.28
C ALA A 192 -13.28 15.85 -14.91
N PHE A 193 -13.32 16.72 -13.90
CA PHE A 193 -14.55 17.44 -13.52
C PHE A 193 -15.07 18.34 -14.64
N LYS A 194 -14.16 19.04 -15.35
CA LYS A 194 -14.53 19.91 -16.49
C LYS A 194 -15.07 19.12 -17.68
N CYS A 195 -14.49 17.96 -17.97
CA CYS A 195 -14.83 17.18 -19.17
C CYS A 195 -16.04 16.24 -18.97
N LEU A 196 -16.19 15.64 -17.79
CA LEU A 196 -17.25 14.66 -17.52
C LEU A 196 -18.56 15.30 -17.04
N GLY A 197 -18.49 16.53 -16.56
CA GLY A 197 -19.60 17.22 -15.93
C GLY A 197 -19.85 16.79 -14.48
N ARG A 198 -20.57 17.64 -13.76
CA ARG A 198 -20.80 17.57 -12.30
C ARG A 198 -21.37 16.22 -11.84
N ASN A 199 -22.48 15.78 -12.43
CA ASN A 199 -23.22 14.60 -12.00
C ASN A 199 -22.45 13.30 -12.24
N THR A 200 -21.74 13.20 -13.37
CA THR A 200 -20.92 12.04 -13.73
C THR A 200 -19.68 11.98 -12.83
N PHE A 201 -19.03 13.11 -12.59
CA PHE A 201 -17.87 13.18 -11.71
C PHE A 201 -18.23 12.80 -10.26
N MET A 202 -19.36 13.27 -9.72
CA MET A 202 -19.79 12.90 -8.37
C MET A 202 -19.96 11.37 -8.19
N LYS A 203 -20.41 10.66 -9.22
CA LYS A 203 -20.54 9.20 -9.17
C LYS A 203 -19.18 8.51 -9.14
N LEU A 204 -18.23 8.99 -9.94
CA LEU A 204 -16.94 8.33 -10.18
C LEU A 204 -15.83 8.76 -9.22
N CYS A 205 -15.94 9.94 -8.62
CA CYS A 205 -14.87 10.47 -7.79
C CYS A 205 -14.81 9.76 -6.44
N LYS A 206 -13.60 9.66 -5.90
CA LYS A 206 -13.36 9.26 -4.52
C LYS A 206 -12.69 10.39 -3.76
N VAL A 207 -13.36 10.86 -2.73
CA VAL A 207 -12.84 11.91 -1.84
C VAL A 207 -11.64 11.36 -1.06
N GLN A 208 -10.56 12.14 -1.01
CA GLN A 208 -9.38 11.81 -0.24
C GLN A 208 -9.47 12.42 1.16
N ASP A 209 -9.59 11.56 2.17
CA ASP A 209 -9.71 11.97 3.58
C ASP A 209 -8.58 12.87 4.07
N ASP A 210 -7.34 12.61 3.63
CA ASP A 210 -6.18 13.42 4.03
C ASP A 210 -6.30 14.86 3.51
N LEU A 211 -6.77 15.03 2.27
CA LEU A 211 -7.02 16.35 1.68
C LEU A 211 -8.22 17.02 2.34
N VAL A 212 -9.26 16.27 2.69
CA VAL A 212 -10.40 16.81 3.46
C VAL A 212 -9.92 17.41 4.78
N VAL A 213 -9.09 16.68 5.53
CA VAL A 213 -8.56 17.21 6.79
C VAL A 213 -7.68 18.44 6.53
N GLN A 214 -6.82 18.40 5.50
CA GLN A 214 -5.93 19.51 5.18
C GLN A 214 -6.69 20.80 4.81
N TYR A 215 -7.72 20.72 3.97
CA TYR A 215 -8.51 21.89 3.58
C TYR A 215 -9.43 22.37 4.70
N GLY A 216 -9.95 21.46 5.53
CA GLY A 216 -10.66 21.85 6.74
C GLY A 216 -9.77 22.61 7.73
N LEU A 217 -8.51 22.18 7.89
CA LEU A 217 -7.56 22.90 8.74
C LEU A 217 -7.16 24.27 8.17
N LYS A 218 -7.13 24.42 6.84
CA LYS A 218 -6.90 25.73 6.20
C LYS A 218 -8.08 26.71 6.34
N GLY A 219 -9.14 26.36 7.08
CA GLY A 219 -10.28 27.23 7.35
C GLY A 219 -11.36 27.24 6.27
N TYR A 220 -11.29 26.37 5.25
CA TYR A 220 -12.33 26.32 4.20
C TYR A 220 -13.67 25.78 4.71
N TYR A 221 -13.68 25.02 5.79
CA TYR A 221 -14.88 24.51 6.48
C TYR A 221 -14.51 23.97 7.86
N SER A 222 -15.52 23.80 8.73
CA SER A 222 -15.27 23.21 10.04
C SER A 222 -15.11 21.70 9.94
N LEU A 223 -14.06 21.15 10.55
CA LEU A 223 -13.89 19.70 10.69
C LEU A 223 -15.04 19.05 11.48
N LYS A 224 -15.82 19.80 12.25
CA LYS A 224 -17.03 19.28 12.91
C LYS A 224 -18.13 18.96 11.92
N GLU A 225 -18.22 19.70 10.81
CA GLU A 225 -19.22 19.50 9.76
C GLU A 225 -18.93 18.24 8.96
N THR A 226 -17.66 18.01 8.59
CA THR A 226 -17.26 16.80 7.86
C THR A 226 -17.33 15.53 8.70
N ARG A 227 -17.20 15.66 10.03
CA ARG A 227 -17.38 14.53 10.97
C ARG A 227 -18.82 14.02 11.02
N LYS A 228 -19.83 14.80 10.61
CA LYS A 228 -21.24 14.36 10.59
C LYS A 228 -21.47 13.21 9.60
N PHE A 229 -20.67 13.16 8.53
CA PHE A 229 -20.74 12.12 7.51
C PHE A 229 -19.94 10.86 7.88
N ARG A 230 -19.38 10.78 9.10
CA ARG A 230 -18.61 9.63 9.59
C ARG A 230 -19.37 8.91 10.69
N HIS A 231 -19.68 7.65 10.46
CA HIS A 231 -20.29 6.77 11.44
C HIS A 231 -19.28 5.73 11.91
N LEU A 232 -19.06 5.63 13.22
CA LEU A 232 -18.18 4.60 13.78
C LEU A 232 -18.90 3.26 13.68
N THR A 233 -18.45 2.37 12.80
CA THR A 233 -19.03 1.03 12.64
C THR A 233 -18.36 -0.03 13.50
N GLY A 234 -17.14 0.23 13.98
CA GLY A 234 -16.49 -0.68 14.91
C GLY A 234 -15.02 -0.36 15.13
N ILE A 235 -14.35 -1.28 15.82
CA ILE A 235 -12.91 -1.21 16.10
C ILE A 235 -12.26 -2.45 15.49
N GLN A 236 -11.34 -2.25 14.56
CA GLN A 236 -10.52 -3.31 13.98
C GLN A 236 -9.15 -3.33 14.66
N THR A 237 -8.77 -4.46 15.23
CA THR A 237 -7.42 -4.67 15.75
C THR A 237 -6.51 -5.14 14.62
N ARG A 238 -5.35 -4.51 14.46
CA ARG A 238 -4.31 -4.89 13.48
C ARG A 238 -3.00 -5.15 14.19
N TYR A 239 -2.34 -6.25 13.82
CA TYR A 239 -1.03 -6.61 14.33
C TYR A 239 0.10 -6.10 13.44
N TYR A 240 1.06 -5.42 14.05
CA TYR A 240 2.27 -4.93 13.41
C TYR A 240 3.50 -5.56 14.03
N LEU A 241 4.40 -6.01 13.17
CA LEU A 241 5.73 -6.46 13.53
C LEU A 241 6.73 -5.62 12.73
N MET A 242 7.52 -4.81 13.41
CA MET A 242 8.43 -3.84 12.79
C MET A 242 9.73 -3.72 13.56
N LYS A 243 10.75 -3.12 12.94
CA LYS A 243 11.99 -2.84 13.67
C LYS A 243 11.75 -1.65 14.61
N LEU A 244 12.40 -1.64 15.76
CA LEU A 244 12.19 -0.63 16.80
C LEU A 244 12.44 0.79 16.28
N HIS A 245 13.50 1.01 15.50
CA HIS A 245 13.77 2.30 14.85
C HIS A 245 12.71 2.71 13.81
N GLU A 246 12.10 1.74 13.10
CA GLU A 246 11.01 2.03 12.16
C GLU A 246 9.77 2.50 12.94
N GLU A 247 9.50 1.90 14.11
CA GLU A 247 8.42 2.36 14.99
C GLU A 247 8.66 3.79 15.48
N THR A 248 9.87 4.08 15.98
CA THR A 248 10.23 5.42 16.47
C THR A 248 10.07 6.46 15.38
N ARG A 249 10.57 6.18 14.17
CA ARG A 249 10.42 7.07 13.02
C ARG A 249 8.96 7.32 12.64
N VAL A 250 8.12 6.29 12.65
CA VAL A 250 6.67 6.45 12.37
C VAL A 250 6.01 7.28 13.47
N ARG A 251 6.38 7.08 14.73
CA ARG A 251 5.88 7.85 15.88
C ARG A 251 6.26 9.32 15.76
N GLU A 252 7.51 9.62 15.44
CA GLU A 252 8.00 10.99 15.21
C GLU A 252 7.29 11.66 14.02
N MET A 253 7.14 10.95 12.90
CA MET A 253 6.41 11.46 11.74
C MET A 253 4.96 11.82 12.10
N LEU A 254 4.28 10.96 12.86
CA LEU A 254 2.91 11.22 13.32
C LEU A 254 2.84 12.40 14.30
N GLN A 255 3.80 12.51 15.22
CA GLN A 255 3.90 13.64 16.14
C GLN A 255 4.16 14.95 15.39
N ASN A 256 5.03 14.95 14.38
CA ASN A 256 5.29 16.13 13.55
C ASN A 256 4.04 16.55 12.78
N ARG A 257 3.30 15.60 12.17
CA ARG A 257 2.01 15.90 11.55
C ARG A 257 1.00 16.48 12.54
N MET A 258 0.92 15.94 13.76
CA MET A 258 0.05 16.50 14.81
C MET A 258 0.44 17.92 15.19
N ARG A 259 1.74 18.23 15.25
CA ARG A 259 2.24 19.59 15.49
C ARG A 259 1.87 20.53 14.35
N GLU A 260 2.07 20.13 13.10
CA GLU A 260 1.65 20.89 11.92
C GLU A 260 0.14 21.20 11.98
N TYR A 261 -0.67 20.20 12.30
CA TYR A 261 -2.12 20.39 12.46
C TYR A 261 -2.48 21.32 13.63
N SER A 262 -1.72 21.29 14.72
CA SER A 262 -1.94 22.17 15.87
C SER A 262 -1.57 23.63 15.56
N ILE A 263 -0.49 23.86 14.82
CA ILE A 263 -0.04 25.19 14.40
C ILE A 263 -1.08 25.83 13.47
N VAL A 264 -1.58 25.06 12.50
CA VAL A 264 -2.62 25.55 11.57
C VAL A 264 -3.91 25.91 12.33
N SER A 265 -4.32 25.14 13.35
CA SER A 265 -5.47 25.50 14.18
C SER A 265 -5.28 26.74 15.07
N GLN A 266 -4.04 27.15 15.36
CA GLN A 266 -3.76 28.34 16.18
C GLN A 266 -3.83 29.64 15.37
N PHE A 267 -3.69 29.59 14.03
CA PHE A 267 -3.89 30.76 13.17
C PHE A 267 -5.37 31.13 12.99
N GLU A 268 -6.32 30.32 13.48
CA GLU A 268 -7.77 30.62 13.45
C GLU A 268 -8.25 31.35 14.73
N THR A 269 -7.37 31.65 15.69
CA THR A 269 -7.74 32.27 16.99
C THR A 269 -7.13 33.65 17.25
N ASN A 270 -6.46 34.26 16.25
CA ASN A 270 -5.98 35.65 16.33
C ASN A 270 -6.65 36.53 15.28
#